data_AF-A0A1I5CRN6-F1
#
_entry.id   AF-A0A1I5CRN6-F1
#
_cell.length_a   1.000
_cell.length_b   1.000
_cell.length_c   1.000
_cell.angle_alpha   90.00
_cell.angle_beta   90.00
_cell.angle_gamma   90.00
#
_symmetry.space_group_name_H-M   'P 1'
#
loop_
_entity.id
_entity.type
_entity.pdbx_description
1 polymer ?
#
loop_
_entity_poly.entity_id
_entity_poly.type
_entity_poly.pdbx_seq_one_letter_code
_entity_poly.pdbx_strand_id
1 'polypeptide(L)'
;MKKFFLAAVAISALCSSCETTDDTLLSETNYKSLNAQKTKGLTNTDYETYRNVVENFVYNSDQSYIDNVVSFEKHVNRTLKSDTQANTYESINLEQLKMLLEKHENIIDELHYSAEFKEYLYHIVHKNNVVDFQLKDEKENRLMYTLFKVHNDNKGNGNDDKLNKRRTIAFAYGNQYSFKQAVLYAGAIELKTKIN
;
A
#
# COMPACT_ATOMS: atom_id res chain seq x y z
N MET A 1 55.86 -16.91 -4.32
CA MET A 1 56.16 -16.95 -2.86
C MET A 1 55.38 -15.82 -2.20
N LYS A 2 54.12 -16.03 -1.80
CA LYS A 2 53.69 -16.30 -0.40
C LYS A 2 54.62 -15.68 0.64
N LYS A 3 54.10 -14.80 1.51
CA LYS A 3 54.40 -14.71 2.95
C LYS A 3 53.45 -13.69 3.65
N PHE A 4 52.53 -14.24 4.45
CA PHE A 4 51.86 -13.70 5.67
C PHE A 4 50.99 -12.43 5.52
N PHE A 5 49.65 -12.41 5.62
CA PHE A 5 48.70 -13.01 6.59
C PHE A 5 49.00 -12.64 8.07
N LEU A 6 48.52 -11.45 8.49
CA LEU A 6 48.15 -11.09 9.86
C LEU A 6 46.90 -10.19 9.72
N ALA A 7 45.67 -10.66 9.99
CA ALA A 7 45.04 -10.78 11.32
C ALA A 7 45.14 -9.43 12.09
N ALA A 8 44.13 -8.57 12.03
CA ALA A 8 42.92 -8.57 12.88
C ALA A 8 43.20 -8.19 14.34
N VAL A 9 42.23 -7.49 14.95
CA VAL A 9 42.15 -7.04 16.35
C VAL A 9 42.74 -5.65 16.63
N ALA A 10 41.99 -4.63 16.24
CA ALA A 10 41.97 -3.36 16.94
C ALA A 10 40.58 -2.73 16.77
N ILE A 11 39.60 -3.24 17.51
CA ILE A 11 38.51 -2.49 18.17
C ILE A 11 37.87 -3.53 19.10
N SER A 12 38.43 -3.64 20.30
CA SER A 12 37.75 -4.25 21.43
C SER A 12 38.20 -3.53 22.68
N ALA A 13 37.21 -3.02 23.40
CA ALA A 13 37.25 -2.57 24.78
C ALA A 13 37.95 -1.23 25.07
N LEU A 14 37.17 -0.15 25.00
CA LEU A 14 36.88 0.73 26.14
C LEU A 14 35.42 1.18 25.96
N CYS A 15 34.49 1.20 26.89
CA CYS A 15 34.31 0.71 28.26
C CYS A 15 32.81 0.99 28.50
N SER A 16 32.00 -0.01 28.82
CA SER A 16 31.74 -0.41 30.21
C SER A 16 31.27 0.76 31.08
N SER A 17 29.95 0.89 31.22
CA SER A 17 29.36 1.11 32.54
C SER A 17 28.11 0.25 32.65
N CYS A 18 28.15 -0.66 33.62
CA CYS A 18 27.10 -1.19 34.49
C CYS A 18 25.67 -1.32 33.92
N GLU A 19 24.94 -2.41 34.13
CA GLU A 19 25.04 -3.41 35.18
C GLU A 19 24.14 -4.59 34.79
N THR A 20 24.47 -5.70 35.41
CA THR A 20 23.89 -7.02 35.33
C THR A 20 22.38 -7.11 35.53
N THR A 21 21.84 -8.18 34.93
CA THR A 21 20.69 -8.98 35.37
C THR A 21 19.34 -8.28 35.44
N ASP A 22 18.47 -8.57 34.47
CA ASP A 22 17.35 -9.46 34.79
C ASP A 22 16.81 -10.12 33.51
N ASP A 23 16.87 -11.45 33.49
CA ASP A 23 16.25 -12.32 32.51
C ASP A 23 14.76 -12.47 32.88
N THR A 24 14.04 -11.35 32.95
CA THR A 24 12.60 -11.32 33.29
C THR A 24 11.93 -10.10 32.67
N LEU A 25 11.81 -10.05 31.34
CA LEU A 25 10.77 -9.25 30.66
C LEU A 25 10.49 -9.81 29.25
N LEU A 26 10.29 -11.13 29.19
CA LEU A 26 9.37 -11.74 28.23
C LEU A 26 7.94 -11.41 28.65
N SER A 27 7.54 -10.15 28.50
CA SER A 27 6.13 -9.75 28.52
C SER A 27 6.03 -8.25 28.24
N GLU A 28 5.29 -7.94 27.18
CA GLU A 28 4.56 -6.68 27.00
C GLU A 28 5.31 -5.45 26.42
N THR A 29 5.13 -5.32 25.10
CA THR A 29 4.58 -4.13 24.44
C THR A 29 5.52 -2.95 24.14
N ASN A 30 5.87 -2.78 22.86
CA ASN A 30 5.40 -1.65 22.01
C ASN A 30 6.09 -1.68 20.64
N TYR A 31 5.43 -2.30 19.66
CA TYR A 31 5.79 -2.23 18.25
C TYR A 31 5.71 -0.77 17.77
N LYS A 32 6.87 -0.13 17.57
CA LYS A 32 6.92 1.18 16.92
C LYS A 32 6.65 1.00 15.42
N SER A 33 5.42 1.30 15.04
CA SER A 33 4.95 1.52 13.67
C SER A 33 5.72 2.65 12.98
N LEU A 34 5.46 2.83 11.69
CA LEU A 34 5.99 3.81 10.72
C LEU A 34 5.92 5.31 11.11
N ASN A 35 5.91 5.64 12.41
CA ASN A 35 5.95 6.99 12.97
C ASN A 35 7.31 7.70 12.79
N ALA A 36 8.36 7.00 12.36
CA ALA A 36 9.69 7.58 12.17
C ALA A 36 9.87 8.32 10.84
N GLN A 37 9.02 8.09 9.83
CA GLN A 37 9.03 8.84 8.57
C GLN A 37 8.11 10.07 8.60
N LYS A 38 7.96 10.66 9.79
CA LYS A 38 7.63 12.09 9.99
C LYS A 38 8.81 13.01 9.62
N THR A 39 9.70 12.58 8.74
CA THR A 39 10.78 13.40 8.18
C THR A 39 10.26 14.15 6.95
N LYS A 40 9.85 15.41 7.20
CA LYS A 40 9.73 16.51 6.22
C LYS A 40 8.60 16.39 5.18
N GLY A 41 7.43 16.94 5.52
CA GLY A 41 6.59 17.67 4.56
C GLY A 41 5.82 16.89 3.49
N LEU A 42 5.88 15.56 3.43
CA LEU A 42 5.02 14.77 2.54
C LEU A 42 3.66 14.55 3.21
N THR A 43 2.77 15.54 3.11
CA THR A 43 1.33 15.24 3.14
C THR A 43 1.08 14.19 2.06
N ASN A 44 0.64 12.98 2.42
CA ASN A 44 0.34 11.95 1.42
C ASN A 44 -0.98 12.31 0.71
N THR A 45 -0.88 13.26 -0.20
CA THR A 45 -1.98 13.81 -0.99
C THR A 45 -2.73 12.74 -1.76
N ASP A 46 -2.04 11.69 -2.22
CA ASP A 46 -2.65 10.62 -2.99
C ASP A 46 -3.60 9.77 -2.15
N TYR A 47 -3.19 9.37 -0.94
CA TYR A 47 -4.06 8.64 -0.03
C TYR A 47 -5.28 9.47 0.39
N GLU A 48 -5.07 10.73 0.80
CA GLU A 48 -6.17 11.59 1.22
C GLU A 48 -7.15 11.85 0.06
N THR A 49 -6.63 12.04 -1.16
CA THR A 49 -7.45 12.18 -2.36
C THR A 49 -8.25 10.92 -2.64
N TYR A 50 -7.61 9.75 -2.58
CA TYR A 50 -8.27 8.45 -2.73
C TYR A 50 -9.42 8.29 -1.71
N ARG A 51 -9.15 8.52 -0.42
CA ARG A 51 -10.16 8.44 0.64
C ARG A 51 -11.32 9.38 0.39
N ASN A 52 -11.02 10.64 0.08
CA ASN A 52 -12.03 11.66 -0.20
C ASN A 52 -12.94 11.26 -1.38
N VAL A 53 -12.38 10.69 -2.45
CA VAL A 53 -13.16 10.22 -3.60
C VAL A 53 -14.09 9.07 -3.21
N VAL A 54 -13.57 8.09 -2.48
CA VAL A 54 -14.33 6.88 -2.07
C VAL A 54 -15.41 7.21 -1.04
N GLU A 55 -15.13 8.07 -0.06
CA GLU A 55 -16.07 8.42 1.02
C GLU A 55 -17.24 9.27 0.52
N ASN A 56 -17.01 10.14 -0.46
CA ASN A 56 -18.08 10.96 -1.06
C ASN A 56 -18.91 10.22 -2.11
N PHE A 57 -18.59 8.96 -2.42
CA PHE A 57 -19.44 8.16 -3.30
C PHE A 57 -20.58 7.50 -2.52
N VAL A 58 -21.81 7.81 -2.93
CA VAL A 58 -23.04 7.22 -2.39
C VAL A 58 -23.34 5.94 -3.15
N TYR A 59 -23.30 4.81 -2.44
CA TYR A 59 -23.70 3.50 -2.99
C TYR A 59 -25.22 3.40 -3.04
N ASN A 60 -25.77 2.98 -4.17
CA ASN A 60 -27.19 2.76 -4.35
C ASN A 60 -27.52 1.27 -4.15
N SER A 61 -28.22 0.94 -3.07
CA SER A 61 -28.61 -0.43 -2.73
C SER A 61 -29.61 -1.06 -3.71
N ASP A 62 -30.36 -0.23 -4.47
CA ASP A 62 -31.34 -0.70 -5.44
C ASP A 62 -30.70 -1.08 -6.79
N GLN A 63 -29.41 -0.80 -6.95
CA GLN A 63 -28.65 -1.06 -8.16
C GLN A 63 -27.71 -2.27 -7.99
N SER A 64 -27.41 -2.94 -9.11
CA SER A 64 -26.41 -4.00 -9.08
C SER A 64 -25.03 -3.45 -8.71
N TYR A 65 -24.12 -4.33 -8.28
CA TYR A 65 -22.72 -3.95 -8.05
C TYR A 65 -22.09 -3.30 -9.29
N ILE A 66 -22.36 -3.85 -10.48
CA ILE A 66 -21.78 -3.34 -11.73
C ILE A 66 -22.32 -1.94 -12.06
N ASP A 67 -23.61 -1.69 -11.83
CA ASP A 67 -24.19 -0.35 -12.02
C ASP A 67 -23.60 0.68 -11.04
N ASN A 68 -23.34 0.26 -9.80
CA ASN A 68 -22.62 1.06 -8.82
C ASN A 68 -21.17 1.33 -9.26
N VAL A 69 -20.47 0.34 -9.83
CA VAL A 69 -19.12 0.52 -10.40
C VAL A 69 -19.12 1.53 -11.54
N VAL A 70 -20.08 1.45 -12.46
CA VAL A 70 -20.22 2.42 -13.56
C VAL A 70 -20.53 3.83 -13.03
N SER A 71 -21.35 3.93 -11.99
CA SER A 71 -21.64 5.22 -11.34
C SER A 71 -20.42 5.78 -10.61
N PHE A 72 -19.63 4.92 -9.97
CA PHE A 72 -18.37 5.27 -9.34
C PHE A 72 -17.34 5.74 -10.35
N GLU A 73 -17.22 5.07 -11.50
CA GLU A 73 -16.34 5.49 -12.59
C GLU A 73 -16.63 6.93 -13.04
N LYS A 74 -17.92 7.27 -13.23
CA LYS A 74 -18.35 8.64 -13.55
C LYS A 74 -17.99 9.62 -12.44
N HIS A 75 -18.16 9.23 -11.18
CA HIS A 75 -17.81 10.04 -10.01
C HIS A 75 -16.30 10.34 -9.95
N VAL A 76 -15.46 9.32 -10.13
CA VAL A 76 -14.00 9.48 -10.16
C VAL A 76 -13.57 10.39 -11.30
N ASN A 77 -14.09 10.19 -12.51
CA ASN A 77 -13.75 11.02 -13.67
C ASN A 77 -14.19 12.49 -13.53
N ARG A 78 -15.26 12.77 -12.78
CA ARG A 78 -15.69 14.14 -12.47
C ARG A 78 -14.84 14.80 -11.39
N THR A 79 -14.44 14.01 -10.39
CA THR A 79 -13.72 14.50 -9.21
C THR A 79 -12.24 14.69 -9.49
N LEU A 80 -11.62 13.72 -10.18
CA LEU A 80 -10.22 13.74 -10.57
C LEU A 80 -10.09 14.26 -12.00
N LYS A 81 -10.19 15.59 -12.14
CA LYS A 81 -9.85 16.25 -13.40
C LYS A 81 -8.36 16.10 -13.65
N SER A 82 -7.97 15.87 -14.90
CA SER A 82 -6.56 15.79 -15.27
C SER A 82 -5.96 17.19 -15.21
N ASP A 83 -4.78 17.35 -14.60
CA ASP A 83 -4.04 18.62 -14.62
C ASP A 83 -3.52 18.98 -16.03
N THR A 84 -3.50 18.00 -16.93
CA THR A 84 -3.23 18.22 -18.35
C THR A 84 -4.54 18.45 -19.09
N GLN A 85 -4.56 19.45 -19.98
CA GLN A 85 -5.75 20.00 -20.66
C GLN A 85 -6.67 18.99 -21.38
N ALA A 86 -6.30 17.71 -21.48
CA ALA A 86 -7.19 16.63 -21.86
C ALA A 86 -7.79 15.99 -20.60
N ASN A 87 -9.03 16.38 -20.26
CA ASN A 87 -9.90 15.62 -19.37
C ASN A 87 -10.25 14.28 -20.03
N THR A 88 -9.30 13.36 -20.04
CA THR A 88 -9.47 12.06 -20.66
C THR A 88 -10.25 11.19 -19.70
N TYR A 89 -11.42 10.76 -20.15
CA TYR A 89 -12.26 9.82 -19.42
C TYR A 89 -11.52 8.47 -19.34
N GLU A 90 -11.36 7.95 -18.14
CA GLU A 90 -10.78 6.63 -17.91
C GLU A 90 -11.87 5.64 -17.50
N SER A 91 -11.93 4.51 -18.19
CA SER A 91 -12.87 3.44 -17.90
C SER A 91 -12.19 2.29 -17.14
N ILE A 92 -12.98 1.58 -16.34
CA ILE A 92 -12.62 0.32 -15.72
C ILE A 92 -12.81 -0.79 -16.75
N ASN A 93 -11.78 -1.61 -16.95
CA ASN A 93 -11.94 -2.87 -17.65
C ASN A 93 -12.56 -3.89 -16.68
N LEU A 94 -13.78 -4.35 -16.97
CA LEU A 94 -14.52 -5.26 -16.09
C LEU A 94 -13.90 -6.66 -15.98
N GLU A 95 -13.19 -7.13 -17.01
CA GLU A 95 -12.45 -8.40 -16.94
C GLU A 95 -11.26 -8.28 -15.99
N GLN A 96 -10.52 -7.17 -16.08
CA GLN A 96 -9.43 -6.87 -15.16
C GLN A 96 -9.93 -6.67 -13.73
N LEU A 97 -11.06 -5.97 -13.56
CA LEU A 97 -11.71 -5.83 -12.25
C LEU A 97 -12.12 -7.20 -11.69
N LYS A 98 -12.69 -8.09 -12.51
CA LYS A 98 -13.06 -9.44 -12.08
C LYS A 98 -11.83 -10.21 -11.61
N MET A 99 -10.74 -10.18 -12.37
CA MET A 99 -9.47 -10.78 -11.97
C MET A 99 -8.96 -10.21 -10.64
N LEU A 100 -9.00 -8.88 -10.45
CA LEU A 100 -8.63 -8.17 -9.22
C LEU A 100 -9.55 -8.48 -8.03
N LEU A 101 -10.83 -8.79 -8.28
CA LEU A 101 -11.80 -9.20 -7.26
C LEU A 101 -11.59 -10.64 -6.81
N GLU A 102 -11.24 -11.51 -7.74
CA GLU A 102 -10.93 -12.92 -7.50
C GLU A 102 -9.52 -13.09 -6.92
N LYS A 103 -8.70 -12.02 -6.96
CA LYS A 103 -7.24 -12.09 -6.95
C LYS A 103 -6.62 -13.04 -5.93
N HIS A 104 -5.72 -13.79 -6.52
CA HIS A 104 -4.56 -14.48 -5.99
C HIS A 104 -3.36 -13.50 -5.90
N GLU A 105 -2.42 -13.75 -4.99
CA GLU A 105 -1.27 -12.87 -4.73
C GLU A 105 -0.22 -12.88 -5.87
N ASN A 106 -0.31 -13.87 -6.77
CA ASN A 106 0.57 -14.06 -7.94
C ASN A 106 0.61 -12.86 -8.90
N ILE A 107 -0.41 -12.01 -8.92
CA ILE A 107 -0.41 -10.85 -9.84
C ILE A 107 0.60 -9.79 -9.41
N ILE A 108 1.13 -9.83 -8.19
CA ILE A 108 2.25 -8.97 -7.79
C ILE A 108 3.46 -9.20 -8.72
N ASP A 109 3.69 -10.43 -9.18
CA ASP A 109 4.80 -10.77 -10.06
C ASP A 109 4.64 -10.17 -11.46
N GLU A 110 3.41 -9.98 -11.92
CA GLU A 110 3.08 -9.41 -13.24
C GLU A 110 3.20 -7.89 -13.28
N LEU A 111 3.32 -7.23 -12.12
CA LEU A 111 3.38 -5.78 -12.05
C LEU A 111 4.67 -5.22 -12.70
N HIS A 112 4.60 -4.08 -13.37
CA HIS A 112 5.75 -3.40 -13.97
C HIS A 112 6.45 -2.46 -12.97
N TYR A 113 6.83 -3.00 -11.82
CA TYR A 113 7.60 -2.30 -10.78
C TYR A 113 8.94 -3.00 -10.54
N SER A 114 9.85 -2.32 -9.83
CA SER A 114 11.12 -2.90 -9.40
C SER A 114 10.92 -4.15 -8.54
N ALA A 115 11.92 -5.03 -8.54
CA ALA A 115 11.90 -6.22 -7.70
C ALA A 115 11.80 -5.86 -6.20
N GLU A 116 12.51 -4.80 -5.78
CA GLU A 116 12.47 -4.25 -4.42
C GLU A 116 11.03 -3.83 -4.05
N PHE A 117 10.34 -3.10 -4.94
CA PHE A 117 8.95 -2.69 -4.71
C PHE A 117 8.00 -3.89 -4.59
N LYS A 118 8.14 -4.90 -5.46
CA LYS A 118 7.29 -6.10 -5.42
C LYS A 118 7.47 -6.87 -4.10
N GLU A 119 8.71 -7.03 -3.64
CA GLU A 119 9.02 -7.66 -2.34
C GLU A 119 8.33 -6.92 -1.21
N TYR A 120 8.42 -5.60 -1.20
CA TYR A 120 7.73 -4.77 -0.22
C TYR A 120 6.21 -4.87 -0.29
N LEU A 121 5.64 -4.92 -1.49
CA LEU A 121 4.20 -5.14 -1.68
C LEU A 121 3.77 -6.52 -1.14
N TYR A 122 4.56 -7.57 -1.38
CA TYR A 122 4.35 -8.88 -0.76
C TYR A 122 4.33 -8.77 0.78
N HIS A 123 5.30 -8.05 1.36
CA HIS A 123 5.38 -7.86 2.80
C HIS A 123 4.15 -7.13 3.38
N ILE A 124 3.67 -6.07 2.72
CA ILE A 124 2.43 -5.38 3.12
C ILE A 124 1.27 -6.37 3.11
N VAL A 125 1.08 -7.10 2.01
CA VAL A 125 -0.09 -7.98 1.80
C VAL A 125 -0.11 -9.20 2.72
N HIS A 126 1.04 -9.68 3.21
CA HIS A 126 1.13 -10.96 3.94
C HIS A 126 1.48 -10.84 5.41
N LYS A 127 2.34 -9.89 5.77
CA LYS A 127 3.01 -9.87 7.09
C LYS A 127 2.53 -8.72 7.97
N ASN A 128 1.75 -7.77 7.42
CA ASN A 128 1.29 -6.52 8.06
C ASN A 128 2.38 -5.73 8.79
N ASN A 129 3.65 -6.03 8.49
CA ASN A 129 4.82 -5.52 9.17
C ASN A 129 5.88 -5.32 8.11
N VAL A 130 6.14 -4.05 7.81
CA VAL A 130 7.26 -3.71 6.95
C VAL A 130 8.14 -2.72 7.67
N VAL A 131 9.40 -3.10 7.79
CA VAL A 131 10.44 -2.32 8.44
C VAL A 131 11.10 -1.48 7.35
N ASP A 132 10.94 -0.16 7.45
CA ASP A 132 11.61 0.90 6.69
C ASP A 132 11.76 0.66 5.17
N PHE A 133 10.78 1.12 4.39
CA PHE A 133 10.90 1.18 2.94
C PHE A 133 11.90 2.25 2.54
N GLN A 134 13.05 1.85 2.01
CA GLN A 134 13.98 2.74 1.32
C GLN A 134 14.12 2.31 -0.13
N LEU A 135 13.12 2.67 -0.94
CA LEU A 135 13.13 2.46 -2.37
C LEU A 135 13.98 3.55 -3.05
N LYS A 136 14.80 3.15 -4.02
CA LYS A 136 15.64 4.08 -4.78
C LYS A 136 14.82 4.99 -5.70
N ASP A 137 13.71 4.46 -6.23
CA ASP A 137 12.80 5.22 -7.07
C ASP A 137 11.82 6.03 -6.22
N GLU A 138 11.81 7.35 -6.39
CA GLU A 138 10.97 8.26 -5.61
C GLU A 138 9.47 8.06 -5.86
N LYS A 139 9.08 7.66 -7.08
CA LYS A 139 7.67 7.42 -7.41
C LYS A 139 7.17 6.13 -6.75
N GLU A 140 7.96 5.07 -6.82
CA GLU A 140 7.70 3.81 -6.13
C GLU A 140 7.71 4.00 -4.61
N ASN A 141 8.62 4.82 -4.07
CA ASN A 141 8.64 5.16 -2.67
C ASN A 141 7.34 5.88 -2.24
N ARG A 142 6.94 6.92 -2.98
CA ARG A 142 5.67 7.63 -2.76
C ARG A 142 4.45 6.70 -2.85
N LEU A 143 4.43 5.82 -3.85
CA LEU A 143 3.37 4.82 -4.00
C LEU A 143 3.34 3.86 -2.81
N MET A 144 4.50 3.40 -2.33
CA MET A 144 4.60 2.47 -1.20
C MET A 144 3.98 3.06 0.07
N TYR A 145 4.20 4.35 0.36
CA TYR A 145 3.51 5.03 1.45
C TYR A 145 2.00 5.02 1.32
N THR A 146 1.49 5.25 0.10
CA THR A 146 0.06 5.22 -0.18
C THR A 146 -0.49 3.82 -0.01
N LEU A 147 0.19 2.80 -0.53
CA LEU A 147 -0.21 1.41 -0.40
C LEU A 147 -0.23 0.94 1.06
N PHE A 148 0.75 1.36 1.87
CA PHE A 148 0.76 1.07 3.29
C PHE A 148 -0.44 1.69 4.01
N LYS A 149 -0.79 2.95 3.71
CA LYS A 149 -1.99 3.58 4.26
C LYS A 149 -3.28 2.90 3.76
N VAL A 150 -3.40 2.66 2.46
CA VAL A 150 -4.54 1.94 1.85
C VAL A 150 -4.69 0.54 2.45
N HIS A 151 -3.60 -0.13 2.84
CA HIS A 151 -3.68 -1.44 3.47
C HIS A 151 -4.20 -1.38 4.92
N ASN A 152 -3.75 -0.38 5.68
CA ASN A 152 -4.04 -0.23 7.11
C ASN A 152 -5.26 0.64 7.43
N ASP A 153 -5.92 1.19 6.41
CA ASP A 153 -7.16 1.95 6.54
C ASP A 153 -8.33 1.01 6.89
N ASN A 154 -8.39 0.65 8.17
CA ASN A 154 -9.34 -0.29 8.76
C ASN A 154 -10.62 0.43 9.19
N LYS A 155 -11.78 -0.03 8.69
CA LYS A 155 -13.11 0.37 9.17
C LYS A 155 -13.97 -0.76 9.80
N GLY A 156 -13.51 -2.03 9.92
CA GLY A 156 -14.04 -2.96 10.95
C GLY A 156 -14.00 -4.49 10.69
N ASN A 157 -13.74 -5.26 11.76
CA ASN A 157 -14.14 -6.67 12.00
C ASN A 157 -13.66 -7.79 11.03
N GLY A 158 -12.34 -8.02 10.93
CA GLY A 158 -11.71 -9.35 10.67
C GLY A 158 -11.94 -10.04 9.31
N ASN A 159 -13.06 -9.80 8.62
CA ASN A 159 -13.30 -10.13 7.22
C ASN A 159 -12.62 -9.09 6.29
N ASP A 160 -12.16 -7.99 6.87
CA ASP A 160 -11.45 -6.87 6.25
C ASP A 160 -10.08 -7.24 5.68
N ASP A 161 -9.39 -8.24 6.24
CA ASP A 161 -8.00 -8.53 5.86
C ASP A 161 -7.85 -8.96 4.40
N LYS A 162 -8.80 -9.76 3.88
CA LYS A 162 -8.78 -10.17 2.46
C LYS A 162 -9.11 -9.00 1.53
N LEU A 163 -9.99 -8.11 1.96
CA LEU A 163 -10.41 -6.96 1.16
C LEU A 163 -9.32 -5.89 1.11
N ASN A 164 -8.65 -5.63 2.22
CA ASN A 164 -7.49 -4.74 2.31
C ASN A 164 -6.38 -5.20 1.36
N LYS A 165 -6.06 -6.50 1.35
CA LYS A 165 -5.10 -7.08 0.40
C LYS A 165 -5.48 -6.80 -1.06
N ARG A 166 -6.74 -7.11 -1.43
CA ARG A 166 -7.24 -6.90 -2.80
C ARG A 166 -7.23 -5.42 -3.19
N ARG A 167 -7.63 -4.54 -2.28
CA ARG A 167 -7.64 -3.09 -2.45
C ARG A 167 -6.24 -2.54 -2.66
N THR A 168 -5.27 -2.95 -1.84
CA THR A 168 -3.86 -2.59 -1.98
C THR A 168 -3.31 -3.05 -3.33
N ILE A 169 -3.55 -4.30 -3.71
CA ILE A 169 -3.08 -4.83 -4.99
C ILE A 169 -3.77 -4.13 -6.18
N ALA A 170 -5.06 -3.82 -6.08
CA ALA A 170 -5.81 -3.10 -7.10
C ALA A 170 -5.32 -1.66 -7.29
N PHE A 171 -4.97 -0.99 -6.20
CA PHE A 171 -4.36 0.33 -6.23
C PHE A 171 -3.01 0.27 -6.95
N ALA A 172 -2.14 -0.68 -6.58
CA ALA A 172 -0.84 -0.86 -7.22
C ALA A 172 -0.98 -1.17 -8.72
N TYR A 173 -1.93 -2.03 -9.09
CA TYR A 173 -2.20 -2.33 -10.50
C TYR A 173 -2.61 -1.09 -11.30
N GLY A 174 -3.61 -0.32 -10.81
CA GLY A 174 -4.08 0.86 -11.53
C GLY A 174 -3.02 1.96 -11.64
N ASN A 175 -2.16 2.11 -10.63
CA ASN A 175 -1.15 3.16 -10.58
C ASN A 175 -0.07 3.04 -11.68
N GLN A 176 0.08 1.86 -12.28
CA GLN A 176 0.96 1.65 -13.45
C GLN A 176 0.53 2.46 -14.67
N TYR A 177 -0.77 2.76 -14.75
CA TYR A 177 -1.36 3.51 -15.84
C TYR A 177 -1.57 4.97 -15.44
N SER A 178 -2.25 5.21 -14.31
CA SER A 178 -2.47 6.54 -13.76
C SER A 178 -2.95 6.48 -12.31
N PHE A 179 -2.85 7.60 -11.59
CA PHE A 179 -3.48 7.72 -10.27
C PHE A 179 -5.02 7.55 -10.35
N LYS A 180 -5.64 8.01 -11.44
CA LYS A 180 -7.09 7.86 -11.63
C LYS A 180 -7.48 6.38 -11.81
N GLN A 181 -6.75 5.60 -12.59
CA GLN A 181 -6.91 4.14 -12.67
C GLN A 181 -6.71 3.47 -11.30
N ALA A 182 -5.74 3.92 -10.49
CA ALA A 182 -5.54 3.40 -9.14
C ALA A 182 -6.78 3.59 -8.26
N VAL A 183 -7.36 4.80 -8.27
CA VAL A 183 -8.59 5.13 -7.53
C VAL A 183 -9.79 4.35 -8.05
N LEU A 184 -9.92 4.22 -9.38
CA LEU A 184 -10.99 3.45 -10.02
C LEU A 184 -11.00 1.99 -9.56
N TYR A 185 -9.87 1.28 -9.72
CA TYR A 185 -9.80 -0.14 -9.36
C TYR A 185 -9.90 -0.37 -7.84
N ALA A 186 -9.13 0.35 -7.03
CA ALA A 186 -9.17 0.18 -5.58
C ALA A 186 -10.55 0.55 -4.98
N GLY A 187 -11.16 1.63 -5.47
CA GLY A 187 -12.50 2.03 -5.05
C GLY A 187 -13.57 1.02 -5.48
N ALA A 188 -13.48 0.45 -6.68
CA ALA A 188 -14.40 -0.61 -7.10
C ALA A 188 -14.32 -1.86 -6.20
N ILE A 189 -13.12 -2.21 -5.71
CA ILE A 189 -12.96 -3.25 -4.68
C ILE A 189 -13.62 -2.83 -3.36
N GLU A 190 -13.43 -1.59 -2.92
CA GLU A 190 -14.06 -1.05 -1.70
C GLU A 190 -15.59 -1.19 -1.75
N LEU A 191 -16.22 -0.89 -2.89
CA LEU A 191 -17.68 -0.96 -3.02
C LEU A 191 -18.25 -2.36 -2.73
N LYS A 192 -17.46 -3.43 -2.83
CA LYS A 192 -17.90 -4.77 -2.43
C LYS A 192 -18.26 -4.87 -0.95
N THR A 193 -17.65 -4.05 -0.09
CA THR A 193 -18.00 -4.00 1.35
C THR A 193 -19.41 -3.47 1.61
N LYS A 194 -20.01 -2.77 0.64
CA LYS A 194 -21.32 -2.13 0.77
C LYS A 194 -22.47 -3.00 0.24
N ILE A 195 -22.16 -4.20 -0.26
CA ILE A 195 -23.15 -5.22 -0.63
C ILE A 195 -23.45 -6.00 0.66
N ASN A 196 -24.46 -5.56 1.41
CA ASN A 196 -25.01 -6.33 2.53
C ASN A 196 -25.77 -7.56 2.03
#